data_AF-A0A2S6R9E2-F1
#
_entry.id   AF-A0A2S6R9E2-F1
#
_cell.length_a   1.000
_cell.length_b   1.000
_cell.length_c   1.000
_cell.angle_alpha   90.00
_cell.angle_beta   90.00
_cell.angle_gamma   90.00
#
_symmetry.space_group_name_H-M   'P 1'
#
loop_
_entity.id
_entity.type
_entity.pdbx_description
1 polymer ?
#
loop_
_entity_poly.entity_id
_entity_poly.type
_entity_poly.pdbx_seq_one_letter_code
_entity_poly.pdbx_strand_id
1 'polypeptide(L)'
;PERLYILGPGTTMRAVADKLGIEKTLLGVDLVRDGARLTGDAGEQDILRSLEGAGSIIVTPIGGQGHFFGRGNQQISAEVIARVGIENITVAATMEKIASLRDSLLHVDTGERMLDNELLGWRKVITGFQTESICRVAT
;
A
#
# COMPACT_ATOMS: atom_id res chain seq x y z
N PRO A 1 17.39 10.55 9.42
CA PRO A 1 16.21 9.87 9.99
C PRO A 1 15.83 8.67 9.13
N GLU A 2 15.70 7.51 9.77
CA GLU A 2 15.38 6.26 9.10
C GLU A 2 13.90 6.22 8.69
N ARG A 3 13.65 5.91 7.41
CA ARG A 3 12.34 5.97 6.77
C ARG A 3 11.41 4.88 7.32
N LEU A 4 10.16 5.23 7.65
CA LEU A 4 9.14 4.25 8.04
C LEU A 4 8.51 3.62 6.80
N TYR A 5 8.48 2.29 6.73
CA TYR A 5 7.77 1.55 5.70
C TYR A 5 6.47 0.97 6.28
N ILE A 6 5.34 1.33 5.68
CA ILE A 6 3.99 0.87 6.03
C ILE A 6 3.62 -0.21 5.03
N LEU A 7 3.73 -1.47 5.45
CA LEU A 7 3.39 -2.62 4.62
C LEU A 7 1.92 -2.96 4.79
N GLY A 8 1.14 -2.79 3.73
CA GLY A 8 -0.26 -3.16 3.69
C GLY A 8 -0.51 -4.66 3.88
N PRO A 9 -1.79 -5.06 3.92
CA PRO A 9 -2.16 -6.46 4.05
C PRO A 9 -1.96 -7.22 2.73
N GLY A 10 -1.98 -8.55 2.84
CA GLY A 10 -2.05 -9.47 1.71
C GLY A 10 -0.79 -10.29 1.46
N THR A 11 -0.95 -11.37 0.71
CA THR A 11 0.11 -12.33 0.38
C THR A 11 1.27 -11.70 -0.40
N THR A 12 1.00 -10.68 -1.22
CA THR A 12 2.06 -9.94 -1.93
C THR A 12 2.96 -9.21 -0.94
N MET A 13 2.39 -8.55 0.07
CA MET A 13 3.18 -7.85 1.09
C MET A 13 3.92 -8.83 2.01
N ARG A 14 3.31 -9.99 2.31
CA ARG A 14 4.02 -11.07 3.01
C ARG A 14 5.22 -11.58 2.21
N ALA A 15 5.07 -11.83 0.92
CA ALA A 15 6.19 -12.27 0.07
C ALA A 15 7.33 -11.23 0.02
N VAL A 16 7.00 -9.93 0.03
CA VAL A 16 8.00 -8.86 0.14
C VAL A 16 8.71 -8.92 1.50
N ALA A 17 7.97 -9.05 2.60
CA ALA A 17 8.55 -9.14 3.94
C ALA A 17 9.42 -10.39 4.12
N ASP A 18 8.98 -11.55 3.62
CA ASP A 18 9.75 -12.81 3.65
C ASP A 18 11.11 -12.65 2.95
N LYS A 19 11.18 -11.91 1.84
CA LYS A 19 12.44 -11.61 1.14
C LYS A 19 13.37 -10.68 1.92
N LEU A 20 12.82 -9.86 2.82
CA LEU A 20 13.57 -9.00 3.71
C LEU A 20 13.92 -9.70 5.03
N GLY A 21 13.47 -10.93 5.25
CA GLY A 21 13.66 -11.65 6.52
C GLY A 21 12.81 -11.10 7.66
N ILE A 22 11.68 -10.46 7.34
CA ILE A 22 10.80 -9.78 8.30
C ILE A 22 9.48 -10.55 8.41
N GLU A 23 9.03 -10.81 9.64
CA GLU A 23 7.71 -11.38 9.89
C GLU A 23 6.60 -10.40 9.50
N LYS A 24 5.54 -10.89 8.83
CA LYS A 24 4.39 -10.08 8.42
C LYS A 24 3.05 -10.66 8.86
N THR A 25 2.22 -9.82 9.45
CA THR A 25 0.79 -10.12 9.68
C THR A 25 0.04 -10.17 8.35
N LEU A 26 -0.51 -11.32 7.97
CA LEU A 26 -1.08 -11.51 6.63
C LEU A 26 -2.22 -10.52 6.29
N LEU A 27 -3.13 -10.27 7.23
CA LEU A 27 -4.28 -9.39 7.02
C LEU A 27 -4.15 -8.02 7.72
N GLY A 28 -3.02 -7.80 8.40
CA GLY A 28 -2.73 -6.55 9.11
C GLY A 28 -1.88 -5.59 8.31
N VAL A 29 -1.71 -4.38 8.84
CA VAL A 29 -0.69 -3.42 8.38
C VAL A 29 0.52 -3.53 9.31
N ASP A 30 1.73 -3.67 8.76
CA ASP A 30 2.93 -3.77 9.59
C ASP A 30 3.87 -2.59 9.31
N LEU A 31 4.50 -2.12 10.38
CA LEU A 31 5.44 -1.02 10.38
C LEU A 31 6.85 -1.57 10.42
N VAL A 32 7.66 -1.16 9.46
CA VAL A 32 9.05 -1.59 9.31
C VAL A 32 9.96 -0.37 9.31
N ARG A 33 11.07 -0.48 10.03
CA ARG A 33 12.17 0.48 10.04
C ARG A 33 13.47 -0.29 10.21
N ASP A 34 14.52 0.10 9.50
CA ASP A 34 15.87 -0.47 9.63
C ASP A 34 15.96 -1.98 9.44
N GLY A 35 15.15 -2.51 8.52
CA GLY A 35 15.09 -3.94 8.22
C GLY A 35 14.44 -4.77 9.33
N ALA A 36 13.79 -4.15 10.32
CA ALA A 36 13.10 -4.83 11.40
C ALA A 36 11.63 -4.40 11.48
N ARG A 37 10.77 -5.32 11.91
CA ARG A 37 9.37 -5.02 12.25
C ARG A 37 9.34 -4.23 13.56
N LEU A 38 8.80 -3.02 13.50
CA LEU A 38 8.55 -2.16 14.65
C LEU A 38 7.22 -2.52 15.33
N THR A 39 6.18 -2.66 14.52
CA THR A 39 4.81 -3.00 14.96
C THR A 39 4.20 -3.89 13.88
N GLY A 40 3.36 -4.87 14.23
CA GLY A 40 2.49 -5.46 13.21
C GLY A 40 1.07 -5.57 13.69
N ASP A 41 0.19 -5.70 12.71
CA ASP A 41 -1.23 -5.42 12.87
C ASP A 41 -1.49 -4.01 13.47
N ALA A 42 -0.72 -3.04 13.00
CA ALA A 42 -0.78 -1.65 13.42
C ALA A 42 -2.13 -1.02 13.05
N GLY A 43 -2.73 -0.33 14.00
CA GLY A 43 -3.86 0.57 13.75
C GLY A 43 -3.39 1.93 13.22
N GLU A 44 -4.35 2.77 12.83
CA GLU A 44 -4.09 4.15 12.37
C GLU A 44 -3.22 4.95 13.35
N GLN A 45 -3.57 4.91 14.64
CA GLN A 45 -2.85 5.66 15.68
C GLN A 45 -1.42 5.17 15.88
N ASP A 46 -1.13 3.89 15.62
CA ASP A 46 0.23 3.35 15.69
C ASP A 46 1.07 3.85 14.53
N ILE A 47 0.47 3.89 13.33
CA ILE A 47 1.09 4.44 12.12
C ILE A 47 1.40 5.93 12.32
N LEU A 48 0.41 6.72 12.73
CA LEU A 48 0.56 8.17 12.91
C LEU A 48 1.59 8.54 13.99
N ARG A 49 1.65 7.79 15.09
CA ARG A 49 2.67 7.98 16.14
C ARG A 49 4.07 7.59 15.68
N SER A 50 4.17 6.59 14.81
CA SER A 50 5.45 6.13 14.27
C SER A 50 5.98 7.03 13.14
N LEU A 51 5.15 7.87 12.53
CA LEU A 51 5.55 8.82 11.50
C LEU A 51 6.28 10.04 12.11
N GLU A 52 7.54 9.83 12.53
CA GLU A 52 8.43 10.88 13.06
C GLU A 52 9.28 11.56 11.97
N GLY A 53 9.08 11.21 10.69
CA GLY A 53 9.87 11.68 9.55
C GLY A 53 9.32 11.16 8.22
N ALA A 54 10.21 10.80 7.29
CA ALA A 54 9.80 10.27 5.99
C ALA A 54 9.12 8.90 6.11
N GLY A 55 8.00 8.73 5.43
CA GLY A 55 7.26 7.46 5.33
C GLY A 55 7.19 6.95 3.90
N SER A 56 6.90 5.66 3.75
CA SER A 56 6.54 5.01 2.50
C SER A 56 5.41 4.02 2.74
N ILE A 57 4.43 4.01 1.85
CA ILE A 57 3.33 3.04 1.88
C ILE A 57 3.57 2.04 0.76
N ILE A 58 3.51 0.74 1.07
CA ILE A 58 3.57 -0.32 0.08
C ILE A 58 2.31 -1.17 0.23
N VAL A 59 1.52 -1.22 -0.83
CA VAL A 59 0.21 -1.89 -0.84
C VAL A 59 0.05 -2.75 -2.07
N THR A 60 -0.88 -3.70 -1.99
CA THR A 60 -1.28 -4.54 -3.12
C THR A 60 -2.77 -4.37 -3.36
N PRO A 61 -3.25 -4.32 -4.61
CA PRO A 61 -4.67 -4.32 -4.88
C PRO A 61 -5.30 -5.64 -4.45
N ILE A 62 -6.55 -5.55 -4.01
CA ILE A 62 -7.42 -6.71 -3.81
C ILE A 62 -7.68 -7.35 -5.19
N GLY A 63 -7.43 -8.65 -5.30
CA GLY A 63 -7.61 -9.41 -6.55
C GLY A 63 -9.03 -9.29 -7.10
N GLY A 64 -9.16 -9.14 -8.41
CA GLY A 64 -10.43 -8.92 -9.11
C GLY A 64 -11.08 -7.53 -8.91
N GLN A 65 -10.98 -6.95 -7.71
CA GLN A 65 -11.63 -5.68 -7.36
C GLN A 65 -10.76 -4.44 -7.58
N GLY A 66 -9.43 -4.57 -7.60
CA GLY A 66 -8.52 -3.47 -7.87
C GLY A 66 -8.31 -2.44 -6.76
N HIS A 67 -9.02 -2.56 -5.63
CA HIS A 67 -8.89 -1.61 -4.52
C HIS A 67 -7.53 -1.76 -3.83
N PHE A 68 -6.75 -0.67 -3.77
CA PHE A 68 -5.47 -0.64 -3.03
C PHE A 68 -5.49 0.29 -1.82
N PHE A 69 -6.53 1.11 -1.66
CA PHE A 69 -6.84 1.85 -0.44
C PHE A 69 -8.32 1.73 -0.08
N GLY A 70 -8.61 1.96 1.21
CA GLY A 70 -9.96 1.87 1.77
C GLY A 70 -10.31 0.45 2.14
N ARG A 71 -10.74 -0.33 1.15
CA ARG A 71 -11.22 -1.70 1.40
C ARG A 71 -10.07 -2.60 1.81
N GLY A 72 -10.20 -3.20 2.99
CA GLY A 72 -9.26 -4.18 3.53
C GLY A 72 -8.00 -3.60 4.19
N ASN A 73 -7.79 -2.27 4.15
CA ASN A 73 -6.62 -1.62 4.75
C ASN A 73 -6.95 -0.23 5.31
N GLN A 74 -8.11 -0.08 5.96
CA GLN A 74 -8.61 1.19 6.53
C GLN A 74 -7.65 1.83 7.55
N GLN A 75 -6.72 1.05 8.13
CA GLN A 75 -5.67 1.57 9.00
C GLN A 75 -4.76 2.59 8.29
N ILE A 76 -4.64 2.50 6.95
CA ILE A 76 -3.93 3.48 6.12
C ILE A 76 -4.93 4.57 5.71
N SER A 77 -5.28 5.41 6.68
CA SER A 77 -6.30 6.46 6.53
C SER A 77 -5.85 7.60 5.61
N ALA A 78 -6.77 8.49 5.25
CA ALA A 78 -6.46 9.71 4.50
C ALA A 78 -5.40 10.58 5.21
N GLU A 79 -5.44 10.66 6.54
CA GLU A 79 -4.42 11.37 7.34
C GLU A 79 -3.04 10.71 7.22
N VAL A 80 -2.98 9.37 7.27
CA VAL A 80 -1.71 8.64 7.05
C VAL A 80 -1.17 8.92 5.65
N ILE A 81 -2.02 8.85 4.62
CA ILE A 81 -1.62 9.08 3.24
C ILE A 81 -1.15 10.53 3.04
N ALA A 82 -1.86 11.50 3.60
CA ALA A 82 -1.50 12.92 3.53
C ALA A 82 -0.13 13.19 4.17
N ARG A 83 0.17 12.58 5.34
CA ARG A 83 1.48 12.72 5.99
C ARG A 83 2.61 12.03 5.22
N VAL A 84 2.31 10.91 4.57
CA VAL A 84 3.32 10.15 3.79
C VAL A 84 3.59 10.80 2.44
N GLY A 85 2.59 11.42 1.81
CA GLY A 85 2.67 11.96 0.47
C GLY A 85 2.41 10.90 -0.61
N ILE A 86 1.62 11.26 -1.61
CA ILE A 86 1.17 10.36 -2.69
C ILE A 86 2.31 9.81 -3.55
N GLU A 87 3.44 10.52 -3.58
CA GLU A 87 4.67 10.17 -4.28
C GLU A 87 5.46 9.06 -3.59
N ASN A 88 5.19 8.82 -2.30
CA ASN A 88 5.83 7.77 -1.51
C ASN A 88 4.98 6.48 -1.43
N ILE A 89 3.98 6.35 -2.31
CA ILE A 89 3.10 5.18 -2.39
C ILE A 89 3.59 4.26 -3.51
N THR A 90 3.90 3.02 -3.14
CA THR A 90 4.23 1.94 -4.07
C THR A 90 3.08 0.94 -4.11
N VAL A 91 2.51 0.74 -5.29
CA VAL A 91 1.56 -0.35 -5.53
C VAL A 91 2.33 -1.52 -6.15
N ALA A 92 2.20 -2.71 -5.55
CA ALA A 92 2.80 -3.93 -6.07
C ALA A 92 1.76 -5.05 -6.19
N ALA A 93 1.77 -5.74 -7.30
CA ALA A 93 0.86 -6.84 -7.60
C ALA A 93 1.59 -7.89 -8.44
N THR A 94 1.03 -9.09 -8.59
CA THR A 94 1.53 -9.99 -9.64
C THR A 94 0.89 -9.60 -10.97
N MET A 95 1.49 -10.01 -12.09
CA MET A 95 0.91 -9.78 -13.42
C MET A 95 -0.49 -10.40 -13.53
N GLU A 96 -0.70 -11.56 -12.90
CA GLU A 96 -2.01 -12.23 -12.87
C GLU A 96 -3.06 -11.40 -12.13
N LYS A 97 -2.70 -10.76 -11.01
CA LYS A 97 -3.62 -9.85 -10.29
C LYS A 97 -4.03 -8.69 -11.18
N ILE A 98 -3.08 -8.08 -11.90
CA ILE A 98 -3.35 -6.96 -12.82
C ILE A 98 -4.24 -7.39 -13.98
N ALA A 99 -3.94 -8.53 -14.60
CA ALA A 99 -4.76 -9.07 -15.69
C ALA A 99 -6.18 -9.46 -15.24
N SER A 100 -6.37 -9.78 -13.95
CA SER A 100 -7.67 -10.16 -13.38
C SER A 100 -8.55 -8.98 -12.96
N LEU A 101 -8.06 -7.74 -13.02
CA LEU A 101 -8.81 -6.58 -12.57
C LEU A 101 -10.07 -6.37 -13.41
N ARG A 102 -11.21 -6.23 -12.73
CA ARG A 102 -12.44 -5.79 -13.38
C ARG A 102 -12.20 -4.47 -14.09
N ASP A 103 -12.65 -4.39 -15.34
CA ASP A 103 -12.52 -3.20 -16.21
C ASP A 103 -11.08 -2.72 -16.43
N SER A 104 -10.06 -3.52 -16.06
CA SER A 104 -8.65 -3.13 -16.08
C SER A 104 -8.34 -1.89 -15.22
N LEU A 105 -9.09 -1.69 -14.14
CA LEU A 105 -8.97 -0.53 -13.26
C LEU A 105 -8.46 -0.89 -11.87
N LEU A 106 -7.65 0.02 -11.32
CA LEU A 106 -7.40 0.12 -9.89
C LEU A 106 -8.45 1.04 -9.26
N HIS A 107 -8.73 0.82 -7.98
CA HIS A 107 -9.72 1.57 -7.23
C HIS A 107 -9.16 2.13 -5.93
N VAL A 108 -9.68 3.28 -5.52
CA VAL A 108 -9.43 3.93 -4.23
C VAL A 108 -10.75 4.37 -3.62
N ASP A 109 -10.85 4.21 -2.30
CA ASP A 109 -11.99 4.65 -1.49
C ASP A 109 -11.46 5.05 -0.11
N THR A 110 -10.74 6.18 -0.04
CA THR A 110 -10.09 6.62 1.20
C THR A 110 -11.08 7.25 2.19
N GLY A 111 -12.32 7.45 1.77
CA GLY A 111 -13.35 8.19 2.52
C GLY A 111 -13.17 9.71 2.48
N GLU A 112 -12.12 10.22 1.81
CA GLU A 112 -11.81 11.64 1.66
C GLU A 112 -11.74 11.99 0.17
N ARG A 113 -12.70 12.80 -0.30
CA ARG A 113 -12.89 13.03 -1.74
C ARG A 113 -11.72 13.78 -2.38
N MET A 114 -11.07 14.69 -1.67
CA MET A 114 -9.95 15.43 -2.26
C MET A 114 -8.78 14.49 -2.52
N LEU A 115 -8.44 13.65 -1.54
CA LEU A 115 -7.42 12.62 -1.68
C LEU A 115 -7.78 11.58 -2.75
N ASP A 116 -9.02 11.10 -2.80
CA ASP A 116 -9.44 10.17 -3.86
C ASP A 116 -9.19 10.78 -5.25
N ASN A 117 -9.53 12.07 -5.44
CA ASN A 117 -9.26 12.80 -6.68
C ASN A 117 -7.76 12.95 -6.99
N GLU A 118 -6.92 13.17 -5.99
CA GLU A 118 -5.45 13.22 -6.16
C GLU A 118 -4.86 11.84 -6.52
N LEU A 119 -5.52 10.76 -6.11
CA LEU A 119 -5.10 9.40 -6.41
C LEU A 119 -5.49 8.93 -7.82
N LEU A 120 -6.48 9.60 -8.45
CA LEU A 120 -6.95 9.32 -9.81
C LEU A 120 -5.86 9.52 -10.88
N GLY A 121 -6.08 8.90 -12.03
CA GLY A 121 -5.21 9.00 -13.20
C GLY A 121 -4.41 7.73 -13.44
N TRP A 122 -3.20 7.85 -13.95
CA TRP A 122 -2.35 6.71 -14.27
C TRP A 122 -1.31 6.49 -13.19
N ARG A 123 -1.20 5.26 -12.68
CA ARG A 123 -0.18 4.88 -11.70
C ARG A 123 0.63 3.70 -12.20
N LYS A 124 1.91 3.71 -11.82
CA LYS A 124 2.81 2.58 -11.98
C LYS A 124 2.51 1.53 -10.92
N VAL A 125 2.45 0.28 -11.34
CA VAL A 125 2.38 -0.88 -10.46
C VAL A 125 3.59 -1.75 -10.71
N ILE A 126 4.32 -2.08 -9.66
CA ILE A 126 5.41 -3.05 -9.73
C ILE A 126 4.79 -4.44 -9.88
N THR A 127 5.11 -5.12 -10.99
CA THR A 127 4.56 -6.44 -11.32
C THR A 127 5.56 -7.59 -11.18
N GLY A 128 6.82 -7.26 -10.93
CA GLY A 128 7.92 -8.23 -10.82
C GLY A 128 9.28 -7.53 -10.73
N PHE A 129 10.35 -8.31 -10.83
CA PHE A 129 11.71 -7.76 -10.80
C PHE A 129 11.98 -6.95 -12.07
N GLN A 130 12.23 -5.66 -11.91
CA GLN A 130 12.45 -4.71 -13.02
C GLN A 130 11.28 -4.64 -14.03
N THR A 131 10.07 -5.04 -13.62
CA THR A 131 8.88 -4.97 -14.47
C THR A 131 7.79 -4.14 -13.79
N GLU A 132 7.21 -3.24 -14.57
CA GLU A 132 6.14 -2.33 -14.16
C GLU A 132 4.97 -2.41 -15.15
N SER A 133 3.77 -2.09 -14.69
CA SER A 133 2.58 -1.90 -15.53
C SER A 133 1.93 -0.57 -15.20
N ILE A 134 1.43 0.13 -16.22
CA ILE A 134 0.70 1.39 -16.05
C ILE A 134 -0.79 1.05 -15.96
N CYS A 135 -1.41 1.35 -14.83
CA CYS A 135 -2.81 1.08 -14.57
C CYS A 135 -3.57 2.38 -14.33
N ARG A 136 -4.83 2.44 -14.80
CA ARG A 136 -5.70 3.58 -14.52
C ARG A 136 -6.36 3.39 -13.16
N VAL A 137 -6.41 4.45 -12.37
CA VAL A 137 -7.09 4.54 -11.08
C VAL A 137 -8.44 5.23 -11.27
N ALA A 138 -9.47 4.65 -10.65
CA ALA A 138 -10.82 5.18 -10.54
C ALA A 138 -11.28 5.14 -9.06
N THR A 139 -12.41 5.78 -8.78
CA THR A 139 -13.19 5.59 -7.56
C THR A 139 -14.19 4.47 -7.83
#